data_AF-A0A920J7Y3-F1
#
_entry.id   AF-A0A920J7Y3-F1
#
_cell.length_a   1.000
_cell.length_b   1.000
_cell.length_c   1.000
_cell.angle_alpha   90.00
_cell.angle_beta   90.00
_cell.angle_gamma   90.00
#
_symmetry.space_group_name_H-M   'P 1'
#
loop_
_entity.id
_entity.type
_entity.pdbx_description
1 polymer ?
#
loop_
_entity_poly.entity_id
_entity_poly.type
_entity_poly.pdbx_seq_one_letter_code
_entity_poly.pdbx_strand_id
1 'polypeptide(L)' 'MLGDEFTPDGCRLWDDETLEKLDKDRFRQDLGDVIESYHMVAHRLGMQIKVD' A
#
# COMPACT_ATOMS: atom_id res chain seq x y z
N MET A 1 -21.93 -11.99 -3.85
CA MET A 1 -20.98 -11.58 -4.90
C MET A 1 -20.20 -10.42 -4.34
N LEU A 2 -18.87 -10.46 -4.39
CA LEU A 2 -18.03 -9.31 -3.99
C LEU A 2 -17.97 -8.30 -5.16
N GLY A 3 -17.89 -7.00 -4.86
CA GLY A 3 -17.83 -5.91 -5.84
C GLY A 3 -16.61 -5.01 -5.57
N ASP A 4 -16.77 -3.70 -5.74
CA ASP A 4 -15.82 -2.62 -5.37
C ASP A 4 -14.33 -2.95 -5.57
N GLU A 5 -13.45 -2.52 -4.66
CA GLU A 5 -12.02 -2.73 -4.77
C GLU A 5 -11.39 -3.23 -3.47
N PHE A 6 -10.24 -3.89 -3.59
CA PHE A 6 -9.40 -4.30 -2.47
C PHE A 6 -7.98 -3.79 -2.73
N THR A 7 -7.69 -2.62 -2.17
CA THR A 7 -6.47 -1.84 -2.43
C THR A 7 -5.95 -1.22 -1.12
N PRO A 8 -4.70 -0.72 -1.07
CA PRO A 8 -4.20 0.02 0.09
C PRO A 8 -4.92 1.36 0.33
N ASP A 9 -5.84 1.78 -0.56
CA ASP A 9 -6.70 2.94 -0.33
C ASP A 9 -7.73 2.67 0.78
N GLY A 10 -8.32 1.48 0.75
CA GLY A 10 -9.37 1.01 1.67
C GLY A 10 -8.88 0.02 2.75
N CYS A 11 -7.65 -0.49 2.65
CA CYS A 11 -7.09 -1.46 3.57
C CYS A 11 -5.91 -0.87 4.35
N ARG A 12 -5.82 -1.14 5.66
CA ARG A 12 -4.61 -0.82 6.44
C ARG A 12 -3.62 -1.98 6.37
N LEU A 13 -2.41 -1.66 5.95
CA LEU A 13 -1.32 -2.62 5.78
C LEU A 13 -0.12 -2.07 6.50
N TRP A 14 0.28 -2.74 7.58
CA TRP A 14 1.48 -2.38 8.32
C TRP A 14 2.52 -3.47 8.12
N ASP A 15 3.77 -3.04 7.96
CA ASP A 15 4.90 -3.95 8.00
C ASP A 15 4.94 -4.67 9.36
N ASP A 16 5.13 -5.98 9.35
CA ASP A 16 5.02 -6.81 10.55
C ASP A 16 6.22 -6.66 11.50
N GLU A 17 7.40 -6.37 10.95
CA GLU A 17 8.63 -6.15 11.73
C GLU A 17 8.72 -4.72 12.27
N THR A 18 8.39 -3.71 11.45
CA THR A 18 8.63 -2.28 11.77
C THR A 18 7.38 -1.52 12.17
N LEU A 19 6.18 -2.06 11.91
CA LEU A 19 4.89 -1.36 12.02
C LEU A 19 4.78 -0.13 11.12
N GLU A 20 5.64 -0.03 10.10
CA GLU A 20 5.54 1.02 9.09
C GLU A 20 4.22 0.90 8.33
N LYS A 21 3.52 2.02 8.15
CA LYS A 21 2.28 2.05 7.37
C LYS A 21 2.63 2.01 5.89
N LEU A 22 2.04 1.07 5.16
CA LEU A 22 2.25 0.87 3.72
C LEU A 22 0.97 1.16 2.90
N ASP A 23 0.04 1.89 3.50
CA ASP A 23 -1.28 2.20 2.96
C ASP A 23 -1.55 3.71 2.90
N LYS A 24 -2.77 4.10 2.49
CA LYS A 24 -3.16 5.50 2.33
C LYS A 24 -3.06 6.34 3.60
N ASP A 25 -2.95 5.75 4.78
CA ASP A 25 -2.65 6.49 6.01
C ASP A 25 -1.34 7.27 5.89
N ARG A 26 -0.41 6.88 5.03
CA ARG A 26 0.78 7.69 4.72
C ARG A 26 0.44 9.06 4.15
N PHE A 27 -0.53 9.12 3.23
CA PHE A 27 -1.03 10.40 2.74
C PHE A 27 -1.83 11.14 3.82
N ARG A 28 -2.73 10.44 4.51
CA ARG A 28 -3.61 11.06 5.52
C ARG A 28 -2.85 11.65 6.71
N GLN A 29 -1.66 11.14 7.00
CA GLN A 29 -0.82 11.53 8.15
C GLN A 29 0.48 12.22 7.70
N ASP A 30 0.57 12.67 6.45
CA ASP A 30 1.73 13.38 5.90
C ASP A 30 3.08 12.64 6.09
N LEU A 31 3.08 11.30 5.98
CA LEU A 31 4.27 10.44 6.14
C LEU A 31 5.11 10.30 4.86
N GLY A 32 4.64 10.83 3.72
CA GLY A 32 5.35 10.75 2.43
C GLY A 32 5.32 9.36 1.79
N ASP A 33 6.07 9.18 0.69
CA ASP A 33 6.37 7.91 0.01
C ASP A 33 5.15 7.00 -0.27
N VAL A 34 4.03 7.60 -0.66
CA VAL A 34 2.75 6.89 -0.86
C VAL A 34 2.86 5.90 -2.02
N ILE A 35 3.40 6.36 -3.14
CA ILE A 35 3.52 5.55 -4.37
C ILE A 35 4.49 4.39 -4.12
N GLU A 36 5.66 4.70 -3.55
CA GLU A 36 6.70 3.73 -3.20
C GLU A 36 6.16 2.65 -2.26
N SER A 37 5.35 3.03 -1.26
CA SER A 37 4.72 2.08 -0.33
C SER A 37 3.74 1.14 -1.03
N TYR A 38 2.99 1.64 -2.01
CA TYR A 38 2.08 0.81 -2.79
C TYR A 38 2.86 -0.15 -3.69
N HIS A 39 4.00 0.28 -4.23
CA HIS A 39 4.92 -0.61 -4.96
C HIS A 39 5.52 -1.68 -4.07
N MET A 40 5.88 -1.36 -2.82
CA MET A 40 6.35 -2.36 -1.86
C MET A 40 5.29 -3.42 -1.58
N VAL A 41 4.03 -3.01 -1.36
CA VAL A 41 2.90 -3.94 -1.19
C VAL A 41 2.75 -4.81 -2.43
N ALA A 42 2.75 -4.21 -3.62
CA ALA A 42 2.63 -4.95 -4.87
C ALA A 42 3.75 -5.98 -5.06
N HIS A 43 4.99 -5.59 -4.78
CA HIS A 43 6.16 -6.45 -4.86
C HIS A 43 6.06 -7.64 -3.88
N ARG A 44 5.63 -7.41 -2.62
CA ARG A 44 5.43 -8.48 -1.62
C ARG A 44 4.33 -9.46 -2.02
N LEU A 45 3.32 -8.98 -2.74
CA LEU A 45 2.27 -9.82 -3.33
C LEU A 45 2.70 -10.50 -4.64
N GLY A 46 3.94 -10.33 -5.09
CA GLY A 46 4.47 -10.95 -6.30
C GLY A 46 4.02 -10.29 -7.61
N MET A 47 3.51 -9.06 -7.54
CA MET A 47 3.06 -8.30 -8.70
C MET A 47 4.20 -7.45 -9.29
N GLN A 48 4.29 -7.40 -10.63
CA GLN A 48 5.23 -6.54 -11.35
C GLN A 48 4.48 -5.35 -11.96
N ILE A 49 4.51 -4.21 -11.27
CA ILE A 49 3.88 -2.98 -11.74
C ILE A 49 4.96 -2.08 -12.34
N LYS A 50 4.80 -1.71 -13.62
CA LYS A 50 5.65 -0.71 -14.26
C LYS A 50 5.10 0.68 -13.95
N VAL A 51 6.00 1.60 -13.60
CA VAL A 51 5.70 3.03 -13.51
C VAL A 51 6.32 3.65 -14.75
N ASP A 52 5.46 4.15 -15.62
CA ASP A 52 5.85 4.89 -16.81
C ASP A 52 5.89 6.39 -16.51
#